data_AF-A0A9R1BP47-F1
#
_entry.id   AF-A0A9R1BP47-F1
#
_cell.length_a   1.000
_cell.length_b   1.000
_cell.length_c   1.000
_cell.angle_alpha   90.00
_cell.angle_beta   90.00
_cell.angle_gamma   90.00
#
_symmetry.space_group_name_H-M   'P 1'
#
loop_
_entity.id
_entity.type
_entity.pdbx_description
1 polymer ?
#
loop_
_entity_poly.entity_id
_entity_poly.type
_entity_poly.pdbx_seq_one_letter_code
_entity_poly.pdbx_strand_id
1 'polypeptide(L)'
;MAEEPSTKRHQDEPSDKSNNLINVHVPGEKREYTKTLREVELHGKEMLEIVCTSEPDKADEVISRLRRKARGMLRRIIGVGVHYTNEDEPPQMAAVLQLCVDDLCLVYHIAAATKW
;
A
#
# COMPACT_ATOMS: atom_id res chain seq x y z
N MET A 1 -43.36 39.05 24.80
CA MET A 1 -43.01 38.37 23.53
C MET A 1 -41.55 38.67 23.23
N ALA A 2 -40.67 37.73 23.55
CA ALA A 2 -39.30 37.59 23.03
C ALA A 2 -38.77 36.28 23.65
N GLU A 3 -38.91 35.16 22.93
CA GLU A 3 -38.24 33.91 23.26
C GLU A 3 -36.77 34.01 22.84
N GLU A 4 -35.85 33.72 23.75
CA GLU A 4 -34.44 33.53 23.42
C GLU A 4 -34.25 32.18 22.70
N PRO A 5 -33.51 32.11 21.59
CA PRO A 5 -33.20 30.84 20.97
C PRO A 5 -32.08 30.13 21.75
N SER A 6 -32.45 29.07 22.46
CA SER A 6 -31.51 28.11 23.04
C SER A 6 -30.72 27.41 21.94
N THR A 7 -29.47 27.83 21.72
CA THR A 7 -28.53 27.13 20.84
C THR A 7 -28.15 25.77 21.44
N LYS A 8 -28.85 24.73 20.99
CA LYS A 8 -28.51 23.33 21.23
C LYS A 8 -27.21 23.02 20.50
N ARG A 9 -26.08 23.05 21.21
CA ARG A 9 -24.80 22.55 20.68
C ARG A 9 -24.90 21.03 20.60
N HIS A 10 -25.01 20.50 19.39
CA HIS A 10 -24.68 19.10 19.15
C HIS A 10 -23.18 18.95 19.39
N GLN A 11 -22.81 18.44 20.57
CA GLN A 11 -21.53 17.77 20.71
C GLN A 11 -21.67 16.42 20.03
N ASP A 12 -21.38 16.38 18.73
CA ASP A 12 -20.88 15.15 18.13
C ASP A 12 -19.47 14.98 18.69
N GLU A 13 -19.33 14.09 19.67
CA GLU A 13 -18.02 13.53 20.01
C GLU A 13 -17.42 13.00 18.70
N PRO A 14 -16.16 13.37 18.34
CA PRO A 14 -15.49 12.69 17.25
C PRO A 14 -15.39 11.23 17.68
N SER A 15 -16.21 10.38 17.06
CA SER A 15 -16.10 8.94 17.21
C SER A 15 -14.66 8.61 16.83
N ASP A 16 -13.84 8.34 17.86
CA ASP A 16 -12.48 7.82 17.75
C ASP A 16 -12.56 6.38 17.24
N LYS A 17 -13.15 6.22 16.06
CA LYS A 17 -12.94 5.11 15.16
C LYS A 17 -11.63 5.43 14.47
N SER A 18 -10.53 5.43 15.24
CA SER A 18 -9.24 5.05 14.71
C SER A 18 -9.46 3.67 14.09
N ASN A 19 -9.78 3.70 12.80
CA ASN A 19 -10.13 2.54 12.01
C ASN A 19 -9.05 1.49 12.21
N ASN A 20 -9.42 0.21 12.05
CA ASN A 20 -8.51 -0.93 11.93
C ASN A 20 -7.42 -0.67 10.87
N LEU A 21 -6.45 0.19 11.18
CA LEU A 21 -5.24 0.38 10.41
C LEU A 21 -4.52 -0.95 10.59
N ILE A 22 -4.51 -1.74 9.52
CA ILE A 22 -3.72 -2.96 9.45
C ILE A 22 -2.29 -2.52 9.76
N ASN A 23 -1.85 -2.80 10.98
CA ASN A 23 -0.51 -2.49 11.39
C ASN A 23 0.40 -3.33 10.49
N VAL A 24 1.08 -2.67 9.56
CA VAL A 24 2.08 -3.32 8.73
C VAL A 24 3.24 -3.65 9.66
N HIS A 25 3.17 -4.83 10.28
CA HIS A 25 4.20 -5.32 11.17
C HIS A 25 5.47 -5.52 10.36
N VAL A 26 6.38 -4.56 10.46
CA VAL A 26 7.73 -4.69 9.92
C VAL A 26 8.48 -5.65 10.85
N PRO A 27 8.93 -6.82 10.36
CA PRO A 27 9.73 -7.72 11.18
C PRO A 27 11.02 -7.00 11.62
N GLY A 28 11.36 -7.05 12.91
CA GLY A 28 12.59 -6.44 13.44
C GLY A 28 13.89 -7.10 12.96
N GLU A 29 13.81 -8.22 12.24
CA GLU A 29 14.94 -8.91 11.65
C GLU A 29 14.87 -8.84 10.12
N LYS A 30 15.95 -8.35 9.48
CA LYS A 30 16.08 -8.32 8.02
C LYS A 30 16.04 -9.76 7.48
N ARG A 31 14.89 -10.17 6.96
CA ARG A 31 14.73 -11.41 6.20
C ARG A 31 14.43 -11.06 4.76
N GLU A 32 15.40 -11.35 3.92
CA GLU A 32 15.19 -11.32 2.46
C GLU A 32 14.17 -12.39 2.11
N TYR A 33 13.17 -11.99 1.36
CA TYR A 33 12.16 -12.91 0.87
C TYR A 33 11.60 -12.43 -0.46
N THR A 34 11.15 -13.40 -1.24
CA THR A 34 10.32 -13.19 -2.41
C THR A 34 9.21 -14.23 -2.40
N LYS A 35 7.96 -13.77 -2.50
CA LYS A 35 6.78 -14.61 -2.66
C LYS A 35 6.03 -14.14 -3.90
N THR A 36 5.78 -15.06 -4.82
CA THR A 36 4.95 -14.80 -6.00
C THR A 36 3.61 -15.50 -5.81
N LEU A 37 2.53 -14.74 -5.88
CA LEU A 37 1.16 -15.25 -5.98
C LEU A 37 0.77 -15.17 -7.45
N ARG A 38 0.40 -16.30 -8.04
CA ARG A 38 -0.10 -16.38 -9.42
C ARG A 38 -1.59 -16.68 -9.38
N GLU A 39 -2.28 -16.31 -10.45
CA GLU A 39 -3.69 -16.66 -10.62
C GLU A 39 -4.57 -16.10 -9.50
N VAL A 40 -4.23 -14.91 -9.01
CA VAL A 40 -5.10 -14.17 -8.09
C VAL A 40 -6.26 -13.66 -8.93
N GLU A 41 -7.41 -14.32 -8.80
CA GLU A 41 -8.60 -14.00 -9.58
C GLU A 41 -9.06 -12.57 -9.28
N LEU A 42 -9.08 -11.76 -10.33
CA LEU A 42 -9.81 -10.50 -10.38
C LEU A 42 -11.22 -10.75 -10.89
N HIS A 43 -12.09 -9.76 -10.76
CA HIS A 43 -13.47 -9.87 -11.24
C HIS A 43 -13.50 -10.25 -12.73
N GLY A 44 -14.02 -11.44 -13.07
CA GLY A 44 -14.29 -11.84 -14.45
C GLY A 44 -13.16 -12.60 -15.17
N LYS A 45 -12.58 -13.64 -14.53
CA LYS A 45 -11.54 -14.54 -15.09
C LYS A 45 -10.19 -13.90 -15.40
N GLU A 46 -10.02 -12.61 -15.13
CA GLU A 46 -8.72 -11.96 -15.19
C GLU A 46 -7.86 -12.45 -14.02
N MET A 47 -6.60 -12.78 -14.31
CA MET A 47 -5.67 -13.37 -13.34
C MET A 47 -4.55 -12.38 -13.08
N LEU A 48 -4.32 -12.05 -11.80
CA LEU A 48 -3.26 -11.15 -11.38
C LEU A 48 -2.04 -11.95 -10.87
N GLU A 49 -0.85 -11.56 -11.32
CA GLU A 49 0.43 -11.94 -10.72
C GLU A 49 0.81 -10.88 -9.69
N ILE A 50 1.03 -11.28 -8.44
CA ILE A 50 1.52 -10.41 -7.37
C ILE A 50 2.90 -10.91 -6.92
N VAL A 51 3.90 -10.04 -6.98
CA VAL A 51 5.22 -10.30 -6.41
C VAL A 51 5.38 -9.50 -5.13
N CYS A 52 5.40 -10.17 -3.99
CA CYS A 52 5.76 -9.58 -2.71
C CYS A 52 7.24 -9.84 -2.44
N THR A 53 8.04 -8.80 -2.19
CA THR A 53 9.48 -8.99 -1.96
C THR A 53 10.05 -7.94 -1.01
N SER A 54 11.10 -8.31 -0.28
CA SER A 54 12.02 -7.39 0.40
C SER A 54 13.38 -7.31 -0.29
N GLU A 55 13.61 -8.09 -1.35
CA GLU A 55 14.87 -8.14 -2.10
C GLU A 55 14.92 -7.01 -3.14
N PRO A 56 15.88 -6.07 -3.05
CA PRO A 56 15.97 -4.93 -3.97
C PRO A 56 16.16 -5.34 -5.43
N ASP A 57 17.01 -6.32 -5.71
CA ASP A 57 17.28 -6.80 -7.08
C ASP A 57 16.01 -7.41 -7.70
N LYS A 58 15.23 -8.13 -6.90
CA LYS A 58 13.95 -8.68 -7.35
C LYS A 58 12.93 -7.58 -7.61
N ALA A 59 12.87 -6.58 -6.74
CA ALA A 59 12.01 -5.43 -6.94
C ALA A 59 12.34 -4.71 -8.27
N ASP A 60 13.63 -4.47 -8.56
CA ASP A 60 14.05 -3.85 -9.82
C ASP A 60 13.72 -4.71 -11.06
N GLU A 61 13.90 -6.03 -10.98
CA GLU A 61 13.49 -6.96 -12.02
C GLU A 61 11.98 -6.81 -12.35
N VAL A 62 11.13 -6.78 -11.31
CA VAL A 62 9.68 -6.64 -11.47
C VAL A 62 9.30 -5.24 -11.96
N ILE A 63 9.96 -4.18 -11.48
CA ILE A 63 9.78 -2.81 -11.99
C ILE A 63 10.11 -2.76 -13.49
N SER A 64 11.17 -3.43 -13.91
CA SER A 64 11.54 -3.53 -15.33
C SER A 64 10.52 -4.31 -16.16
N ARG A 65 9.87 -5.35 -15.60
CA ARG A 65 8.73 -6.04 -16.22
C ARG A 65 7.51 -5.12 -16.35
N LEU A 66 7.16 -4.41 -15.29
CA LEU A 66 6.05 -3.43 -15.26
C LEU A 66 6.26 -2.32 -16.30
N ARG A 67 7.47 -1.76 -16.39
CA ARG A 67 7.85 -0.77 -17.40
C ARG A 67 7.70 -1.29 -18.82
N ARG A 68 8.12 -2.54 -19.09
CA ARG A 68 7.95 -3.18 -20.41
C ARG A 68 6.47 -3.34 -20.77
N LYS A 69 5.63 -3.81 -19.83
CA LYS A 69 4.17 -3.91 -20.02
C LYS A 69 3.57 -2.55 -20.35
N ALA A 70 3.86 -1.52 -19.54
CA ALA A 70 3.36 -0.17 -19.76
C ALA A 70 3.76 0.39 -21.14
N ARG A 71 5.01 0.17 -21.59
CA ARG A 71 5.50 0.70 -22.88
C ARG A 71 4.70 0.20 -24.09
N GLY A 72 4.16 -1.02 -24.05
CA GLY A 72 3.38 -1.61 -25.15
C GLY A 72 1.92 -1.14 -25.25
N MET A 73 1.43 -0.37 -24.28
CA MET A 73 0.01 0.00 -24.19
C MET A 73 -0.26 1.40 -24.74
N LEU A 74 -1.31 1.53 -25.56
CA LEU A 74 -1.81 2.82 -26.08
C LEU A 74 -2.35 3.74 -24.96
N ARG A 75 -2.96 3.14 -23.93
CA ARG A 75 -3.40 3.81 -22.70
C ARG A 75 -2.85 3.05 -21.51
N ARG A 76 -2.27 3.76 -20.54
CA ARG A 76 -1.60 3.18 -19.37
C ARG A 76 -2.38 3.55 -18.13
N ILE A 77 -2.86 2.56 -17.40
CA ILE A 77 -3.40 2.73 -16.06
C ILE A 77 -2.38 2.12 -15.11
N ILE A 78 -1.95 2.89 -14.11
CA ILE A 78 -0.93 2.49 -13.13
C ILE A 78 -1.52 2.72 -11.75
N GLY A 79 -1.60 1.66 -10.95
CA GLY A 79 -1.93 1.73 -9.54
C GLY A 79 -0.66 1.95 -8.71
N VAL A 80 -0.67 2.94 -7.82
CA VAL A 80 0.42 3.22 -6.88
C VAL A 80 -0.15 3.32 -5.48
N GLY A 81 0.43 2.55 -4.55
CA GLY A 81 0.13 2.62 -3.13
C GLY A 81 1.42 2.74 -2.32
N VAL A 82 1.42 3.58 -1.29
CA VAL A 82 2.55 3.68 -0.36
C VAL A 82 2.00 3.57 1.06
N HIS A 83 2.54 2.63 1.82
CA HIS A 83 2.24 2.50 3.25
C HIS A 83 3.46 2.95 4.03
N TYR A 84 3.23 3.72 5.10
CA TYR A 84 4.26 4.27 5.97
C TYR A 84 4.34 3.48 7.28
N THR A 85 5.46 3.61 7.99
CA THR A 85 5.61 3.13 9.36
C THR A 85 4.67 3.88 10.30
N ASN A 86 4.21 3.20 11.35
CA ASN A 86 3.31 3.79 12.36
C ASN A 86 4.10 4.50 13.48
N GLU A 87 5.23 5.14 13.15
CA GLU A 87 6.01 5.89 14.14
C GLU A 87 5.22 7.14 14.57
N ASP A 88 5.05 7.29 15.89
CA ASP A 88 4.33 8.41 16.52
C ASP A 88 5.10 9.73 16.42
N GLU A 89 6.43 9.66 16.31
CA GLU A 89 7.31 10.82 16.12
C GLU A 89 8.01 10.78 14.75
N PRO A 90 8.18 11.93 14.07
CA PRO A 90 8.86 11.99 12.78
C PRO A 90 10.33 11.51 12.84
N PRO A 91 10.88 10.99 11.73
CA PRO A 91 10.23 10.85 10.42
C PRO A 91 9.56 9.49 10.19
N GLN A 92 8.29 9.49 9.79
CA GLN A 92 7.61 8.31 9.25
C GLN A 92 8.28 7.90 7.92
N MET A 93 8.62 6.62 7.78
CA MET A 93 9.31 6.10 6.61
C MET A 93 8.36 5.28 5.74
N ALA A 94 8.57 5.28 4.42
CA ALA A 94 7.83 4.39 3.54
C ALA A 94 8.19 2.93 3.87
N ALA A 95 7.22 2.16 4.35
CA ALA A 95 7.38 0.77 4.73
C ALA A 95 7.13 -0.17 3.56
N VAL A 96 6.12 0.12 2.73
CA VAL A 96 5.73 -0.70 1.59
C VAL A 96 5.38 0.17 0.39
N LEU A 97 5.89 -0.19 -0.79
CA LEU A 97 5.50 0.35 -2.08
C LEU A 97 4.73 -0.71 -2.86
N GLN A 98 3.52 -0.37 -3.31
CA GLN A 98 2.75 -1.16 -4.25
C GLN A 98 2.73 -0.48 -5.62
N LEU A 99 3.04 -1.24 -6.67
CA LEU A 99 3.00 -0.76 -8.06
C LEU A 99 2.30 -1.80 -8.93
N CYS A 100 1.22 -1.43 -9.59
CA CYS A 100 0.43 -2.32 -10.45
C CYS A 100 0.28 -1.75 -11.85
N VAL A 101 0.51 -2.61 -12.86
CA VAL A 101 0.23 -2.31 -14.27
C VAL A 101 -0.42 -3.55 -14.86
N ASP A 102 -1.66 -3.38 -15.35
CA ASP A 102 -2.43 -4.46 -15.98
C ASP A 102 -2.60 -5.66 -15.00
N ASP A 103 -2.16 -6.84 -15.40
CA ASP A 103 -2.20 -8.11 -14.67
C ASP A 103 -0.99 -8.35 -13.74
N LEU A 104 -0.10 -7.36 -13.53
CA LEU A 104 1.10 -7.51 -12.69
C LEU A 104 1.14 -6.46 -11.58
N CYS A 105 1.34 -6.91 -10.35
CA CYS A 105 1.55 -6.08 -9.16
C CYS A 105 2.86 -6.43 -8.46
N LEU A 106 3.61 -5.41 -8.07
CA LEU A 106 4.71 -5.48 -7.12
C LEU A 106 4.23 -4.97 -5.76
N VAL A 107 4.57 -5.69 -4.69
CA VAL A 107 4.46 -5.24 -3.29
C VAL A 107 5.86 -5.31 -2.67
N TYR A 108 6.57 -4.19 -2.70
CA TYR A 108 7.94 -4.08 -2.22
C TYR A 108 7.97 -3.59 -0.77
N HIS A 109 8.44 -4.44 0.15
CA HIS A 109 8.59 -4.12 1.57
C HIS A 109 9.93 -3.43 1.81
N ILE A 110 9.95 -2.11 1.62
CA ILE A 110 11.13 -1.24 1.77
C ILE A 110 11.72 -1.35 3.18
N ALA A 111 10.89 -1.34 4.21
CA ALA A 111 11.37 -1.39 5.59
C ALA A 111 12.12 -2.69 5.90
N ALA A 112 11.73 -3.81 5.29
CA ALA A 112 12.46 -5.07 5.41
C ALA A 112 13.72 -5.15 4.52
N ALA A 113 13.84 -4.27 3.52
CA ALA A 113 14.99 -4.19 2.62
C ALA A 113 16.14 -3.33 3.20
N THR A 114 15.79 -2.29 3.96
CA THR A 114 16.74 -1.39 4.63
C THR A 114 17.05 -1.89 6.04
N LYS A 115 18.33 -2.04 6.41
CA LYS A 115 18.70 -2.14 7.84
C LYS A 115 18.37 -0.80 8.50
N TRP A 116 17.61 -0.82 9.59
CA TRP A 116 17.47 0.33 10.49
C TRP A 116 18.64 0.33 11.48
#